data_AF-A0A329SNW9-F1
#
_entry.id   AF-A0A329SNW9-F1
#
_cell.length_a   1.000
_cell.length_b   1.000
_cell.length_c   1.000
_cell.angle_alpha   90.00
_cell.angle_beta   90.00
_cell.angle_gamma   90.00
#
_symmetry.space_group_name_H-M   'P 1'
#
loop_
_entity.id
_entity.type
_entity.pdbx_description
1 polymer ?
#
loop_
_entity_poly.entity_id
_entity_poly.type
_entity_poly.pdbx_seq_one_letter_code
_entity_poly.pdbx_strand_id
1 'polypeptide(L)'
;MTRPSDELQTFVVQFGLQPESMTFFGEVLFLLYGLKACVLLSNLPPMWRQSFASDVVLASGILEFKASATSPSRVSSITLLSISTRLETPAEYELTGDLVLGNTMHSEFALAERTLHLEAATVGMAPHVRLATTDVTMSGLVQEDELARILDYPVALSDCNEAAPMIEVGYFLEEGQERVLLTSYCAMATPQHKRRIQQHFQRYRRCSAGLQLTLQTSQI
;
A
#
# COMPACT_ATOMS: atom_id res chain seq x y z
N MET A 1 -13.23 11.05 -28.01
CA MET A 1 -11.92 10.52 -27.63
C MET A 1 -12.07 9.91 -26.24
N THR A 2 -12.29 8.60 -26.22
CA THR A 2 -12.68 7.78 -25.06
C THR A 2 -11.44 7.21 -24.37
N ARG A 3 -11.55 7.03 -23.05
CA ARG A 3 -10.48 6.85 -22.04
C ARG A 3 -9.73 5.51 -22.13
N PRO A 4 -8.50 5.41 -21.58
CA PRO A 4 -7.78 4.15 -21.37
C PRO A 4 -8.26 3.42 -20.08
N SER A 5 -9.55 3.05 -20.07
CA SER A 5 -10.15 2.16 -19.06
C SER A 5 -9.97 0.68 -19.42
N ASP A 6 -9.95 0.38 -20.71
CA ASP A 6 -10.21 -0.98 -21.21
C ASP A 6 -9.03 -1.93 -20.99
N GLU A 7 -7.78 -1.45 -20.98
CA GLU A 7 -6.61 -2.33 -20.81
C GLU A 7 -6.45 -2.83 -19.36
N LEU A 8 -6.72 -1.96 -18.37
CA LEU A 8 -6.71 -2.39 -16.96
C LEU A 8 -7.88 -3.33 -16.70
N GLN A 9 -9.06 -3.00 -17.25
CA GLN A 9 -10.25 -3.84 -17.16
C GLN A 9 -10.05 -5.18 -17.89
N THR A 10 -9.32 -5.21 -19.00
CA THR A 10 -8.96 -6.44 -19.72
C THR A 10 -7.94 -7.25 -18.95
N PHE A 11 -6.90 -6.62 -18.38
CA PHE A 11 -5.92 -7.29 -17.52
C PHE A 11 -6.59 -7.92 -16.28
N VAL A 12 -7.49 -7.17 -15.66
CA VAL A 12 -8.40 -7.56 -14.57
C VAL A 12 -9.24 -8.79 -14.95
N VAL A 13 -9.86 -8.78 -16.13
CA VAL A 13 -10.74 -9.86 -16.60
C VAL A 13 -9.98 -11.10 -17.08
N GLN A 14 -8.79 -10.93 -17.69
CA GLN A 14 -8.10 -11.97 -18.45
C GLN A 14 -7.09 -12.79 -17.61
N PHE A 15 -6.51 -12.21 -16.55
CA PHE A 15 -5.50 -12.86 -15.71
C PHE A 15 -6.03 -13.31 -14.33
N GLY A 16 -7.35 -13.45 -14.18
CA GLY A 16 -7.96 -13.90 -12.91
C GLY A 16 -8.00 -12.83 -11.82
N LEU A 17 -7.71 -11.58 -12.19
CA LEU A 17 -7.72 -10.42 -11.33
C LEU A 17 -9.11 -9.76 -11.29
N GLN A 18 -10.18 -10.55 -11.17
CA GLN A 18 -11.53 -10.02 -10.90
C GLN A 18 -11.40 -9.00 -9.76
N PRO A 19 -11.87 -7.73 -9.86
CA PRO A 19 -11.79 -6.77 -8.76
C PRO A 19 -12.42 -7.32 -7.48
N GLU A 20 -13.39 -8.22 -7.64
CA GLU A 20 -14.07 -8.96 -6.58
C GLU A 20 -13.21 -10.07 -5.95
N SER A 21 -12.17 -10.55 -6.65
CA SER A 21 -11.13 -11.49 -6.15
C SER A 21 -9.86 -10.75 -5.69
N MET A 22 -9.67 -9.51 -6.14
CA MET A 22 -8.64 -8.54 -5.75
C MET A 22 -9.10 -7.57 -4.66
N THR A 23 -10.11 -7.93 -3.89
CA THR A 23 -10.35 -7.38 -2.54
C THR A 23 -9.15 -7.60 -1.58
N PHE A 24 -7.98 -7.99 -2.10
CA PHE A 24 -6.67 -7.56 -1.62
C PHE A 24 -6.46 -6.05 -1.83
N PHE A 25 -7.05 -5.30 -0.90
CA PHE A 25 -6.60 -4.00 -0.38
C PHE A 25 -6.52 -2.87 -1.42
N GLY A 26 -7.42 -1.88 -1.34
CA GLY A 26 -7.41 -0.71 -2.22
C GLY A 26 -6.13 0.14 -2.14
N GLU A 27 -5.24 -0.10 -1.18
CA GLU A 27 -3.89 0.46 -1.24
C GLU A 27 -3.03 -0.11 -2.37
N VAL A 28 -3.24 -1.36 -2.77
CA VAL A 28 -2.59 -1.96 -3.94
C VAL A 28 -3.07 -1.25 -5.21
N LEU A 29 -4.37 -0.92 -5.29
CA LEU A 29 -4.89 -0.07 -6.36
C LEU A 29 -4.19 1.30 -6.36
N PHE A 30 -4.05 1.93 -5.20
CA PHE A 30 -3.34 3.22 -5.10
C PHE A 30 -1.86 3.12 -5.50
N LEU A 31 -1.18 2.02 -5.16
CA LEU A 31 0.19 1.73 -5.60
C LEU A 31 0.28 1.63 -7.13
N LEU A 32 -0.65 0.90 -7.76
CA LEU A 32 -0.70 0.72 -9.22
C LEU A 32 -0.98 2.04 -9.95
N TYR A 33 -1.78 2.92 -9.35
CA TYR A 33 -2.02 4.29 -9.85
C TYR A 33 -0.88 5.27 -9.53
N GLY A 34 0.20 4.81 -8.91
CA GLY A 34 1.35 5.66 -8.56
C GLY A 34 1.02 6.70 -7.48
N LEU A 35 0.01 6.45 -6.64
CA LEU A 35 -0.36 7.34 -5.54
C LEU A 35 0.45 7.04 -4.27
N LYS A 36 0.89 5.80 -4.10
CA LYS A 36 1.73 5.32 -3.00
C LYS A 36 3.08 4.83 -3.54
N ALA A 37 4.11 4.95 -2.71
CA ALA A 37 5.43 4.39 -3.00
C ALA A 37 5.51 2.90 -2.69
N CYS A 38 4.84 2.48 -1.62
CA CYS A 38 4.80 1.11 -1.17
C CYS A 38 3.50 0.79 -0.41
N VAL A 39 3.24 -0.50 -0.23
CA VAL A 39 2.17 -1.06 0.59
C VAL A 39 2.78 -2.12 1.49
N LEU A 40 2.62 -1.95 2.80
CA LEU A 40 3.03 -2.93 3.80
C LEU A 40 1.96 -4.01 3.93
N LEU A 41 2.33 -5.27 3.70
CA LEU A 41 1.46 -6.43 3.87
C LEU A 41 1.52 -6.90 5.34
N SER A 42 1.02 -6.03 6.22
CA SER A 42 1.05 -6.21 7.68
C SER A 42 0.15 -7.36 8.17
N ASN A 43 0.35 -7.77 9.42
CA ASN A 43 -0.43 -8.82 10.10
C ASN A 43 -0.38 -10.20 9.43
N LEU A 44 0.63 -10.46 8.61
CA LEU A 44 0.86 -11.74 7.98
C LEU A 44 1.80 -12.58 8.85
N PRO A 45 1.33 -13.66 9.50
CA PRO A 45 2.17 -14.49 10.35
C PRO A 45 3.39 -15.01 9.58
N PRO A 46 4.59 -15.06 10.21
CA PRO A 46 5.83 -15.48 9.52
C PRO A 46 5.70 -16.79 8.75
N MET A 47 4.97 -17.76 9.31
CA MET A 47 4.72 -19.07 8.70
C MET A 47 3.91 -19.04 7.40
N TRP A 48 3.15 -17.97 7.14
CA TRP A 48 2.32 -17.82 5.93
C TRP A 48 2.95 -16.91 4.89
N ARG A 49 4.04 -16.20 5.20
CA ARG A 49 4.65 -15.23 4.28
C ARG A 49 5.05 -15.86 2.95
N GLN A 50 5.62 -17.07 3.00
CA GLN A 50 6.04 -17.78 1.79
C GLN A 50 4.85 -18.17 0.89
N SER A 51 3.83 -18.83 1.47
CA SER A 51 2.64 -19.26 0.72
C SER A 51 1.83 -18.06 0.24
N PHE A 52 1.78 -16.97 1.01
CA PHE A 52 1.15 -15.73 0.57
C PHE A 52 1.89 -15.12 -0.63
N ALA A 53 3.22 -15.07 -0.59
CA ALA A 53 4.01 -14.54 -1.69
C ALA A 53 3.84 -15.39 -2.98
N SER A 54 3.79 -16.72 -2.88
CA SER A 54 3.55 -17.59 -4.05
C SER A 54 2.11 -17.58 -4.53
N ASP A 55 1.18 -17.87 -3.62
CA ASP A 55 -0.18 -18.28 -3.96
C ASP A 55 -1.12 -17.07 -4.10
N VAL A 56 -0.70 -15.90 -3.62
CA VAL A 56 -1.47 -14.64 -3.73
C VAL A 56 -0.70 -13.63 -4.58
N VAL A 57 0.49 -13.19 -4.14
CA VAL A 57 1.18 -12.09 -4.83
C VAL A 57 1.65 -12.50 -6.22
N LEU A 58 2.41 -13.57 -6.35
CA LEU A 58 2.88 -14.03 -7.66
C LEU A 58 1.73 -14.51 -8.54
N ALA A 59 0.81 -15.32 -7.98
CA ALA A 59 -0.35 -15.80 -8.71
C ALA A 59 -1.24 -14.68 -9.26
N SER A 60 -1.28 -13.51 -8.60
CA SER A 60 -2.01 -12.35 -9.09
C SER A 60 -1.41 -11.70 -10.34
N GLY A 61 -0.15 -12.00 -10.70
CA GLY A 61 0.53 -11.34 -11.82
C GLY A 61 0.84 -9.85 -11.59
N ILE A 62 0.64 -9.31 -10.38
CA ILE A 62 0.85 -7.89 -10.08
C ILE A 62 2.30 -7.43 -10.32
N LEU A 63 3.28 -8.33 -10.15
CA LEU A 63 4.70 -8.03 -10.39
C LEU A 63 5.03 -7.93 -11.88
N GLU A 64 4.20 -8.50 -12.76
CA GLU A 64 4.34 -8.42 -14.21
C GLU A 64 3.60 -7.21 -14.80
N PHE A 65 2.83 -6.48 -13.97
CA PHE A 65 2.10 -5.31 -14.40
C PHE A 65 3.06 -4.23 -14.91
N LYS A 66 3.06 -4.04 -16.23
CA LYS A 66 3.73 -2.94 -16.90
C LYS A 66 2.66 -2.02 -17.44
N ALA A 67 2.63 -0.79 -16.95
CA ALA A 67 1.66 0.16 -17.42
C ALA A 67 1.87 0.47 -18.92
N SER A 68 0.77 0.51 -19.66
CA SER A 68 0.75 0.59 -21.12
C SER A 68 1.33 1.91 -21.64
N ALA A 69 2.13 1.82 -22.70
CA ALA A 69 2.80 2.95 -23.35
C ALA A 69 1.84 4.02 -23.91
N THR A 70 0.54 3.74 -23.98
CA THR A 70 -0.50 4.65 -24.47
C THR A 70 -1.01 5.63 -23.40
N SER A 71 -0.65 5.43 -22.13
CA SER A 71 -1.05 6.31 -21.02
C SER A 71 0.19 6.81 -20.26
N PRO A 72 0.81 7.93 -20.70
CA PRO A 72 2.11 8.40 -20.21
C PRO A 72 2.15 8.80 -18.72
N SER A 73 1.00 8.77 -18.02
CA SER A 73 0.90 9.05 -16.59
C SER A 73 0.90 7.79 -15.70
N ARG A 74 0.97 6.60 -16.27
CA ARG A 74 1.02 5.34 -15.53
C ARG A 74 2.32 4.67 -15.89
N VAL A 75 3.36 4.84 -15.09
CA VAL A 75 4.59 4.03 -15.18
C VAL A 75 4.79 3.46 -13.79
N SER A 76 4.32 2.24 -13.59
CA SER A 76 4.41 1.52 -12.33
C SER A 76 5.30 0.32 -12.57
N SER A 77 6.32 0.14 -11.73
CA SER A 77 7.16 -1.07 -11.72
C SER A 77 7.06 -1.65 -10.33
N ILE A 78 6.21 -2.67 -10.18
CA ILE A 78 5.90 -3.25 -8.88
C ILE A 78 6.88 -4.38 -8.57
N THR A 79 7.48 -4.33 -7.38
CA THR A 79 8.37 -5.37 -6.87
C THR A 79 7.90 -5.85 -5.51
N LEU A 80 8.16 -7.12 -5.18
CA LEU A 80 7.94 -7.67 -3.86
C LEU A 80 9.25 -7.61 -3.06
N LEU A 81 9.17 -7.01 -1.88
CA LEU A 81 10.28 -6.73 -0.99
C LEU A 81 9.98 -7.30 0.40
N SER A 82 10.98 -7.38 1.25
CA SER A 82 10.86 -7.67 2.67
C SER A 82 11.68 -6.70 3.51
N ILE A 83 11.25 -6.48 4.74
CA ILE A 83 12.01 -5.72 5.74
C ILE A 83 13.17 -6.61 6.24
N SER A 84 14.40 -6.27 5.86
CA SER A 84 15.57 -7.14 6.03
C SER A 84 16.17 -7.11 7.43
N THR A 85 15.97 -6.02 8.18
CA THR A 85 16.53 -5.83 9.52
C THR A 85 15.46 -5.93 10.59
N ARG A 86 15.89 -6.11 11.85
CA ARG A 86 14.99 -5.95 12.98
C ARG A 86 14.50 -4.51 13.08
N LEU A 87 13.22 -4.30 12.82
CA LEU A 87 12.60 -2.99 12.75
C LEU A 87 11.38 -2.95 13.66
N GLU A 88 11.42 -2.07 14.64
CA GLU A 88 10.32 -1.86 15.58
C GLU A 88 9.67 -0.50 15.36
N THR A 89 8.41 -0.38 15.77
CA THR A 89 7.72 0.91 15.92
C THR A 89 7.49 1.23 17.41
N PRO A 90 7.32 2.51 17.79
CA PRO A 90 6.98 2.90 19.17
C PRO A 90 5.74 2.23 19.74
N ALA A 91 4.83 1.73 18.90
CA ALA A 91 3.66 0.96 19.31
C ALA A 91 3.94 -0.55 19.50
N GLU A 92 5.21 -0.93 19.67
CA GLU A 92 5.69 -2.31 19.91
C GLU A 92 5.37 -3.29 18.77
N TYR A 93 5.15 -2.78 17.56
CA TYR A 93 5.02 -3.61 16.36
C TYR A 93 6.40 -3.96 15.81
N GLU A 94 6.70 -5.26 15.71
CA GLU A 94 7.88 -5.78 15.03
C GLU A 94 7.56 -6.06 13.56
N LEU A 95 8.21 -5.31 12.65
CA LEU A 95 7.99 -5.39 11.21
C LEU A 95 8.97 -6.33 10.50
N THR A 96 9.84 -7.01 11.25
CA THR A 96 10.93 -7.83 10.71
C THR A 96 10.40 -8.91 9.75
N GLY A 97 10.91 -8.87 8.52
CA GLY A 97 10.54 -9.81 7.45
C GLY A 97 9.11 -9.65 6.93
N ASP A 98 8.38 -8.60 7.32
CA ASP A 98 7.09 -8.28 6.69
C ASP A 98 7.30 -8.00 5.21
N LEU A 99 6.31 -8.40 4.41
CA LEU A 99 6.34 -8.24 2.96
C LEU A 99 5.86 -6.83 2.59
N VAL A 100 6.50 -6.26 1.58
CA VAL A 100 6.20 -4.93 1.07
C VAL A 100 6.09 -4.98 -0.45
N LEU A 101 4.99 -4.47 -0.99
CA LEU A 101 4.90 -4.16 -2.41
C LEU A 101 5.45 -2.77 -2.66
N GLY A 102 6.48 -2.64 -3.48
CA GLY A 102 7.12 -1.37 -3.81
C GLY A 102 6.91 -0.97 -5.26
N ASN A 103 6.59 0.30 -5.52
CA ASN A 103 6.60 0.89 -6.85
C ASN A 103 7.92 1.62 -7.09
N THR A 104 8.87 0.97 -7.76
CA THR A 104 10.25 1.48 -7.93
C THR A 104 10.34 2.75 -8.78
N MET A 105 9.27 3.09 -9.49
CA MET A 105 9.17 4.31 -10.30
C MET A 105 8.56 5.49 -9.53
N HIS A 106 8.04 5.26 -8.32
CA HIS A 106 7.48 6.32 -7.49
C HIS A 106 8.60 7.17 -6.88
N SER A 107 8.44 8.51 -6.86
CA SER A 107 9.49 9.43 -6.41
C SER A 107 9.93 9.22 -4.97
N GLU A 108 9.01 8.81 -4.10
CA GLU A 108 9.27 8.53 -2.68
C GLU A 108 9.76 7.09 -2.42
N PHE A 109 9.90 6.24 -3.45
CA PHE A 109 10.30 4.84 -3.24
C PHE A 109 11.69 4.71 -2.60
N ALA A 110 12.65 5.54 -3.02
CA ALA A 110 13.99 5.53 -2.43
C ALA A 110 14.00 5.95 -0.94
N LEU A 111 13.01 6.73 -0.49
CA LEU A 111 12.82 7.02 0.93
C LEU A 111 12.27 5.79 1.65
N ALA A 112 11.23 5.16 1.08
CA ALA A 112 10.63 3.95 1.63
C ALA A 112 11.64 2.80 1.77
N GLU A 113 12.44 2.55 0.72
CA GLU A 113 13.48 1.53 0.69
C GLU A 113 14.50 1.71 1.81
N ARG A 114 14.98 2.94 2.02
CA ARG A 114 15.97 3.25 3.05
C ARG A 114 15.39 3.18 4.46
N THR A 115 14.22 3.76 4.71
CA THR A 115 13.69 3.80 6.08
C THR A 115 13.18 2.44 6.55
N LEU A 116 12.63 1.62 5.65
CA LEU A 116 12.15 0.28 5.98
C LEU A 116 13.21 -0.81 5.77
N HIS A 117 14.44 -0.45 5.38
CA HIS A 117 15.52 -1.38 5.04
C HIS A 117 15.04 -2.52 4.11
N LEU A 118 14.42 -2.13 2.99
CA LEU A 118 13.79 -3.09 2.07
C LEU A 118 14.84 -3.84 1.25
N GLU A 119 14.64 -5.15 1.13
CA GLU A 119 15.38 -6.01 0.21
C GLU A 119 14.43 -6.85 -0.64
N ALA A 120 14.89 -7.37 -1.78
CA ALA A 120 14.07 -8.21 -2.65
C ALA A 120 13.59 -9.47 -1.92
N ALA A 121 12.27 -9.71 -1.92
CA ALA A 121 11.72 -10.97 -1.43
C ALA A 121 11.64 -11.97 -2.58
N THR A 122 11.94 -13.23 -2.28
CA THR A 122 12.17 -14.24 -3.32
C THR A 122 11.35 -15.50 -3.01
N VAL A 123 10.75 -16.13 -4.03
CA VAL A 123 9.77 -17.22 -3.86
C VAL A 123 10.11 -18.43 -4.75
N GLY A 124 10.40 -19.60 -4.16
CA GLY A 124 10.57 -20.88 -4.87
C GLY A 124 11.96 -21.16 -5.50
N MET A 125 12.18 -22.41 -5.97
CA MET A 125 13.44 -23.12 -6.33
C MET A 125 14.36 -22.53 -7.43
N ALA A 126 14.31 -21.23 -7.71
CA ALA A 126 15.53 -20.52 -8.09
C ALA A 126 16.39 -20.32 -6.81
N PRO A 127 17.72 -20.09 -6.87
CA PRO A 127 18.62 -20.13 -5.70
C PRO A 127 18.45 -18.94 -4.73
N HIS A 128 17.25 -18.40 -4.63
CA HIS A 128 16.91 -17.21 -3.89
C HIS A 128 15.66 -17.51 -3.07
N VAL A 129 15.85 -18.03 -1.85
CA VAL A 129 14.98 -17.76 -0.71
C VAL A 129 15.86 -17.81 0.53
N ARG A 130 16.46 -16.67 0.88
CA ARG A 130 16.84 -16.39 2.25
C ARG A 130 15.90 -15.28 2.70
N LEU A 131 14.84 -15.65 3.43
CA LEU A 131 14.28 -14.71 4.39
C LEU A 131 15.44 -14.21 5.22
N ALA A 132 15.52 -12.90 5.48
CA ALA A 132 16.60 -12.33 6.27
C ALA A 132 16.88 -13.24 7.47
N THR A 133 18.03 -13.92 7.42
CA THR A 133 18.51 -14.69 8.56
C THR A 133 18.67 -13.67 9.66
N THR A 134 18.19 -14.02 10.86
CA THR A 134 18.27 -13.22 12.09
C THR A 134 19.71 -12.96 12.57
N ASP A 135 20.66 -12.75 11.66
CA ASP A 135 21.98 -12.20 11.95
C ASP A 135 21.84 -10.70 12.18
N VAL A 136 21.15 -10.39 13.27
CA VAL A 136 20.81 -9.05 13.75
C VAL A 136 22.05 -8.43 14.37
N THR A 137 22.77 -7.64 13.59
CA THR A 137 23.68 -6.61 14.15
C THR A 137 23.13 -5.19 13.99
N MET A 138 22.07 -5.01 13.21
CA MET A 138 21.39 -3.72 13.02
C MET A 138 19.93 -3.84 13.49
N SER A 139 19.62 -3.19 14.61
CA SER A 139 18.26 -2.98 15.11
C SER A 139 17.90 -1.51 14.89
N GLY A 140 16.78 -1.26 14.22
CA GLY A 140 16.28 0.08 13.94
C GLY A 140 14.94 0.35 14.62
N LEU A 141 14.68 1.62 14.93
CA LEU A 141 13.39 2.12 15.37
C LEU A 141 12.89 3.11 14.31
N VAL A 142 11.72 2.86 13.73
CA VAL A 142 11.06 3.81 12.83
C VAL A 142 9.97 4.50 13.59
N GLN A 143 10.01 5.84 13.61
CA GLN A 143 8.99 6.63 14.30
C GLN A 143 7.66 6.57 13.55
N GLU A 144 6.54 6.71 14.26
CA GLU A 144 5.19 6.59 13.69
C GLU A 144 4.90 7.66 12.62
N ASP A 145 5.47 8.86 12.76
CA ASP A 145 5.34 9.93 11.77
C ASP A 145 6.11 9.63 10.49
N GLU A 146 7.29 9.01 10.63
CA GLU A 146 8.09 8.55 9.51
C GLU A 146 7.41 7.39 8.78
N LEU A 147 6.88 6.42 9.53
CA LEU A 147 6.12 5.29 8.98
C LEU A 147 4.86 5.77 8.27
N ALA A 148 4.07 6.65 8.89
CA ALA A 148 2.88 7.23 8.27
C ALA A 148 3.23 7.98 6.99
N ARG A 149 4.34 8.72 6.95
CA ARG A 149 4.79 9.40 5.73
C ARG A 149 5.12 8.42 4.61
N ILE A 150 5.87 7.36 4.90
CA ILE A 150 6.33 6.38 3.89
C ILE A 150 5.17 5.56 3.35
N LEU A 151 4.28 5.14 4.24
CA LEU A 151 3.05 4.43 3.90
C LEU A 151 1.96 5.38 3.41
N ASP A 152 2.23 6.67 3.27
CA ASP A 152 1.33 7.68 2.74
C ASP A 152 -0.03 7.76 3.48
N TYR A 153 0.01 7.70 4.81
CA TYR A 153 -1.10 8.00 5.70
C TYR A 153 -1.07 9.49 6.11
N PRO A 154 -2.22 10.19 6.07
CA PRO A 154 -2.25 11.64 6.35
C PRO A 154 -2.11 12.01 7.83
N VAL A 155 -2.15 11.02 8.71
CA VAL A 155 -2.06 11.18 10.17
C VAL A 155 -1.21 10.04 10.73
N ALA A 156 -0.36 10.35 11.70
CA ALA A 156 0.45 9.36 12.41
C ALA A 156 -0.23 8.95 13.71
N LEU A 157 0.07 7.74 14.21
CA LEU A 157 -0.42 7.31 15.53
C LEU A 157 0.11 8.20 16.66
N SER A 158 1.34 8.71 16.52
CA SER A 158 1.95 9.66 17.45
C SER A 158 1.22 11.01 17.53
N ASP A 159 0.43 11.37 16.52
CA ASP A 159 -0.40 12.58 16.54
C ASP A 159 -1.70 12.37 17.34
N CYS A 160 -2.10 11.12 17.59
CA CYS A 160 -3.34 10.78 18.29
C CYS A 160 -3.19 10.92 19.82
N ASN A 161 -4.18 11.54 20.46
CA ASN A 161 -4.28 11.69 21.91
C ASN A 161 -5.72 11.46 22.38
N GLU A 162 -5.91 11.28 23.69
CA GLU A 162 -7.23 11.02 24.28
C GLU A 162 -8.16 12.24 24.30
N ALA A 163 -7.72 13.42 23.82
CA ALA A 163 -8.47 14.66 23.95
C ALA A 163 -9.59 14.84 22.91
N ALA A 164 -9.68 13.96 21.91
CA ALA A 164 -10.70 14.01 20.87
C ALA A 164 -11.21 12.62 20.51
N PRO A 165 -12.49 12.48 20.10
CA PRO A 165 -13.02 11.19 19.68
C PRO A 165 -12.34 10.71 18.40
N MET A 166 -12.22 9.39 18.29
CA MET A 166 -11.73 8.74 17.08
C MET A 166 -12.82 8.71 16.00
N ILE A 167 -12.40 8.84 14.76
CA ILE A 167 -13.21 8.66 13.57
C ILE A 167 -12.55 7.63 12.67
N GLU A 168 -13.37 6.81 12.04
CA GLU A 168 -12.95 5.98 10.91
C GLU A 168 -13.06 6.82 9.65
N VAL A 169 -12.01 6.78 8.83
CA VAL A 169 -11.92 7.47 7.55
C VAL A 169 -11.88 6.41 6.47
N GLY A 170 -12.91 6.35 5.64
CA GLY A 170 -13.00 5.40 4.53
C GLY A 170 -12.88 6.10 3.17
N TYR A 171 -12.06 5.54 2.29
CA TYR A 171 -11.95 5.96 0.88
C TYR A 171 -12.69 4.93 0.04
N PHE A 172 -13.56 5.39 -0.84
CA PHE A 172 -14.43 4.53 -1.62
C PHE A 172 -14.27 4.80 -3.10
N LEU A 173 -14.50 3.77 -3.91
CA LEU A 173 -14.64 3.85 -5.36
C LEU A 173 -16.12 3.77 -5.71
N GLU A 174 -16.60 4.72 -6.50
CA GLU A 174 -17.94 4.67 -7.09
C GLU A 174 -17.86 3.96 -8.45
N GLU A 175 -18.48 2.79 -8.56
CA GLU A 175 -18.58 2.02 -9.80
C GLU A 175 -20.05 1.85 -10.19
N GLY A 176 -20.53 2.74 -11.05
CA GLY A 176 -21.93 2.75 -11.46
C GLY A 176 -22.86 3.11 -10.30
N GLN A 177 -23.60 2.12 -9.78
CA GLN A 177 -24.47 2.27 -8.60
C GLN A 177 -23.86 1.68 -7.33
N GLU A 178 -22.70 1.03 -7.44
CA GLU A 178 -22.04 0.39 -6.31
C GLU A 178 -20.94 1.29 -5.74
N ARG A 179 -20.75 1.14 -4.43
CA ARG A 179 -19.74 1.88 -3.68
C ARG A 179 -18.86 0.89 -2.93
N VAL A 180 -17.61 0.80 -3.36
CA VAL A 180 -16.65 -0.19 -2.87
C VAL A 180 -15.67 0.50 -1.92
N LEU A 181 -15.52 -0.03 -0.69
CA LEU A 181 -14.51 0.45 0.26
C LEU A 181 -13.11 0.02 -0.23
N LEU A 182 -12.22 0.99 -0.45
CA LEU A 182 -10.85 0.75 -0.89
C LEU A 182 -9.89 0.61 0.30
N THR A 183 -9.94 1.56 1.23
CA THR A 183 -9.13 1.53 2.46
C THR A 183 -9.88 2.27 3.55
N SER A 184 -9.66 1.86 4.80
CA SER A 184 -10.03 2.66 5.97
C SER A 184 -8.88 2.76 6.95
N TYR A 185 -8.85 3.86 7.68
CA TYR A 185 -7.92 4.09 8.78
C TYR A 185 -8.57 4.98 9.83
N CYS A 186 -8.01 4.94 11.03
CA CYS A 186 -8.50 5.73 12.15
C CYS A 186 -7.77 7.06 12.26
N ALA A 187 -8.48 8.11 12.65
CA ALA A 187 -7.92 9.42 12.93
C ALA A 187 -8.69 10.10 14.07
N MET A 188 -8.12 11.12 14.71
CA MET A 188 -8.90 11.95 15.62
C MET A 188 -9.83 12.92 14.90
N ALA A 189 -10.98 13.22 15.49
CA ALA A 189 -11.95 14.20 14.99
C ALA A 189 -11.51 15.67 15.14
N THR A 190 -10.21 15.97 15.13
CA THR A 190 -9.68 17.34 15.29
C THR A 190 -9.71 18.12 13.96
N PRO A 191 -9.78 19.47 14.00
CA PRO A 191 -9.69 20.29 12.79
C PRO A 191 -8.41 20.06 11.99
N GLN A 192 -7.29 19.81 12.67
CA GLN A 192 -6.00 19.53 12.05
C GLN A 192 -6.03 18.22 11.24
N HIS A 193 -6.52 17.13 11.84
CA HIS A 193 -6.61 15.83 11.17
C HIS A 193 -7.59 15.89 9.99
N LYS A 194 -8.78 16.48 10.20
CA LYS A 194 -9.78 16.68 9.13
C LYS A 194 -9.19 17.43 7.93
N ARG A 195 -8.39 18.47 8.16
CA ARG A 195 -7.71 19.21 7.08
C ARG A 195 -6.70 18.33 6.34
N ARG A 196 -5.83 17.59 7.05
CA ARG A 196 -4.85 16.69 6.43
C ARG A 196 -5.51 15.58 5.61
N ILE A 197 -6.56 14.95 6.15
CA ILE A 197 -7.37 13.93 5.46
C ILE A 197 -7.97 14.48 4.16
N GLN A 198 -8.58 15.67 4.22
CA GLN A 198 -9.16 16.30 3.03
C GLN A 198 -8.10 16.63 1.98
N GLN A 199 -6.96 17.20 2.39
CA GLN A 199 -5.85 17.50 1.47
C GLN A 199 -5.31 16.23 0.80
N HIS A 200 -5.12 15.17 1.57
CA HIS A 200 -4.69 13.87 1.08
C HIS A 200 -5.67 13.28 0.08
N PHE A 201 -6.96 13.24 0.43
CA PHE A 201 -8.03 12.76 -0.45
C PHE A 201 -8.10 13.55 -1.77
N GLN A 202 -8.00 14.89 -1.69
CA GLN A 202 -8.01 15.74 -2.89
C GLN A 202 -6.77 15.54 -3.77
N ARG A 203 -5.61 15.19 -3.20
CA ARG A 203 -4.45 14.77 -4.00
C ARG A 203 -4.75 13.46 -4.74
N TYR A 204 -5.26 12.45 -4.04
CA TYR A 204 -5.59 11.16 -4.65
C TYR A 204 -6.60 11.30 -5.77
N ARG A 205 -7.70 12.03 -5.54
CA ARG A 205 -8.73 12.27 -6.57
C ARG A 205 -8.20 13.00 -7.81
N ARG A 206 -7.21 13.88 -7.66
CA ARG A 206 -6.59 14.58 -8.79
C ARG A 206 -5.61 13.69 -9.55
N CYS A 207 -4.81 12.89 -8.84
CA CYS A 207 -3.74 12.10 -9.43
C CYS A 207 -4.20 10.73 -9.94
N SER A 208 -5.36 10.22 -9.52
CA SER A 208 -5.89 8.90 -9.88
C SER A 208 -6.41 8.77 -11.32
N ALA A 209 -6.21 9.78 -12.17
CA ALA A 209 -6.47 9.75 -13.61
C ALA A 209 -7.82 9.10 -14.02
N GLY A 210 -8.90 9.39 -13.27
CA GLY A 210 -10.27 8.97 -13.62
C GLY A 210 -10.99 8.08 -12.61
N LEU A 211 -10.35 7.64 -11.53
CA LEU A 211 -11.07 6.95 -10.44
C LEU A 211 -12.09 7.90 -9.80
N GLN A 212 -13.33 7.45 -9.67
CA GLN A 212 -14.40 8.18 -9.00
C GLN A 212 -14.32 7.94 -7.49
N LEU A 213 -13.35 8.59 -6.85
CA LEU A 213 -13.13 8.42 -5.42
C LEU A 213 -14.09 9.29 -4.59
N THR A 214 -14.64 8.72 -3.53
CA THR A 214 -15.40 9.41 -2.47
C THR A 214 -14.78 9.18 -1.09
N LEU A 215 -15.05 10.13 -0.19
CA LEU A 215 -14.53 10.13 1.18
C LEU A 215 -15.70 10.10 2.15
N GLN A 216 -15.64 9.23 3.16
CA GLN A 216 -16.58 9.25 4.28
C GLN A 216 -15.83 9.15 5.59
N THR A 217 -16.38 9.82 6.60
CA THR A 217 -15.93 9.72 7.99
C THR A 217 -17.09 9.29 8.88
N SER A 218 -16.87 8.31 9.74
CA SER A 218 -17.82 7.85 10.77
C SER A 218 -17.19 7.98 12.15
N GLN A 219 -18.00 8.28 13.17
CA GLN A 219 -17.55 8.15 14.56
C GLN A 219 -17.46 6.68 14.93
N ILE A 220 -16.41 6.32 15.67
CA ILE A 220 -16.18 4.97 16.22
C ILE A 220 -16.74 4.92 17.64
#